data_AF-A0A8S9DW81-F1
#
_entry.id   AF-A0A8S9DW81-F1
#
_cell.length_a   1.000
_cell.length_b   1.000
_cell.length_c   1.000
_cell.angle_alpha   90.00
_cell.angle_beta   90.00
_cell.angle_gamma   90.00
#
_symmetry.space_group_name_H-M   'P 1'
#
loop_
_entity.id
_entity.type
_entity.pdbx_description
1 polymer ?
#
loop_
_entity_poly.entity_id
_entity_poly.type
_entity_poly.pdbx_seq_one_letter_code
_entity_poly.pdbx_strand_id
1 'polypeptide(L)'
;AGTLAFTDADGDDVVVAQAQTGTTAAIATAAGTKHGTVSVTSTGEDLVIAGSAGGLTASGLTAATTTATGNTLTVETVAGANALVTAIDSALNVVNGARATLGAIQNRFESVVTSLQTSSESLSAARSRIQDTDFAAETAQLTKAQILQQAGMAMMAQANQLPQGVLSLLQQ
;
A
#
# COMPACT_ATOMS: atom_id res chain seq x y z
N ALA A 1 -2.05 49.88 -16.74
CA ALA A 1 -3.42 50.20 -16.28
C ALA A 1 -4.38 49.79 -17.39
N GLY A 2 -5.43 49.00 -17.19
CA GLY A 2 -6.05 48.60 -15.94
C GLY A 2 -6.70 47.22 -16.06
N THR A 3 -6.99 46.64 -14.90
CA THR A 3 -7.76 45.41 -14.74
C THR A 3 -9.24 45.76 -14.89
N LEU A 4 -9.95 45.07 -15.78
CA LEU A 4 -11.41 45.08 -15.79
C LEU A 4 -11.86 44.26 -14.58
N ALA A 5 -12.23 44.95 -13.49
CA ALA A 5 -12.93 44.36 -12.37
C ALA A 5 -14.42 44.58 -12.61
N PHE A 6 -15.19 43.50 -12.66
CA PHE A 6 -16.63 43.60 -12.54
C PHE A 6 -16.95 43.52 -11.05
N THR A 7 -17.54 44.58 -10.51
CA THR A 7 -17.99 44.66 -9.11
C THR A 7 -19.42 45.18 -9.17
N ASP A 8 -20.37 44.36 -8.73
CA ASP A 8 -21.72 44.84 -8.44
C ASP A 8 -21.66 45.72 -7.17
N ALA A 9 -22.49 46.76 -7.11
CA ALA A 9 -22.45 47.79 -6.07
C ALA A 9 -22.64 47.22 -4.64
N ASP A 10 -23.21 46.02 -4.55
CA ASP A 10 -23.51 45.33 -3.29
C ASP A 10 -22.47 44.27 -2.89
N GLY A 11 -21.40 44.06 -3.69
CA GLY A 11 -20.29 43.17 -3.35
C GLY A 11 -20.53 41.68 -3.60
N ASP A 12 -21.60 41.34 -4.32
CA ASP A 12 -21.92 39.97 -4.75
C ASP A 12 -21.12 39.54 -5.99
N ASP A 13 -21.08 38.22 -6.24
CA ASP A 13 -20.45 37.63 -7.40
C ASP A 13 -21.08 38.15 -8.70
N VAL A 14 -20.25 38.65 -9.63
CA VAL A 14 -20.72 39.03 -10.96
C VAL A 14 -20.98 37.77 -11.78
N VAL A 15 -22.24 37.35 -11.82
CA VAL A 15 -22.70 36.27 -12.69
C VAL A 15 -22.78 36.81 -14.13
N VAL A 16 -21.84 36.41 -14.98
CA VAL A 16 -21.93 36.63 -16.43
C VAL A 16 -22.95 35.64 -17.02
N ALA A 17 -24.23 35.96 -16.89
CA ALA A 17 -25.30 35.22 -17.54
C ALA A 17 -25.44 35.67 -19.00
N GLN A 18 -24.78 34.97 -19.93
CA GLN A 18 -25.08 35.13 -21.36
C GLN A 18 -26.15 34.13 -21.77
N ALA A 19 -27.37 34.62 -22.05
CA ALA A 19 -28.35 33.86 -22.81
C ALA A 19 -28.00 33.98 -24.31
N GLN A 20 -27.30 32.99 -24.87
CA GLN A 20 -27.05 32.92 -26.30
C GLN A 20 -27.62 31.64 -26.89
N THR A 21 -28.45 31.79 -27.91
CA THR A 21 -28.98 30.69 -28.72
C THR A 21 -28.09 30.51 -29.95
N GLY A 22 -27.33 29.40 -30.01
CA GLY A 22 -26.85 28.87 -31.29
C GLY A 22 -25.42 29.18 -31.78
N THR A 23 -24.45 29.56 -30.94
CA THR A 23 -23.01 29.58 -31.34
C THR A 23 -22.10 29.29 -30.14
N THR A 24 -20.95 28.66 -30.37
CA THR A 24 -19.95 28.28 -29.36
C THR A 24 -19.54 29.48 -28.50
N ALA A 25 -20.02 29.55 -27.25
CA ALA A 25 -19.56 30.55 -26.29
C ALA A 25 -18.19 30.13 -25.74
N ALA A 26 -17.13 30.78 -26.19
CA ALA A 26 -15.81 30.61 -25.61
C ALA A 26 -15.70 31.44 -24.33
N ILE A 27 -15.51 30.77 -23.19
CA ILE A 27 -15.03 31.43 -21.97
C ILE A 27 -13.54 31.73 -22.19
N ALA A 28 -13.23 32.92 -22.70
CA ALA A 28 -11.85 33.34 -22.91
C ALA A 28 -11.21 33.75 -21.57
N THR A 29 -10.22 33.00 -21.11
CA THR A 29 -9.34 33.41 -20.01
C THR A 29 -8.15 34.18 -20.59
N ALA A 30 -7.81 35.32 -19.99
CA ALA A 30 -6.58 36.04 -20.33
C ALA A 30 -5.34 35.17 -20.01
N ALA A 31 -4.25 35.35 -20.75
CA ALA A 31 -3.01 34.59 -20.55
C ALA A 31 -2.54 34.63 -19.08
N GLY A 32 -2.34 33.44 -18.49
CA GLY A 32 -1.88 33.24 -17.11
C GLY A 32 -2.73 32.22 -16.34
N THR A 33 -2.17 31.59 -15.31
CA THR A 33 -2.90 30.64 -14.46
C THR A 33 -3.91 31.40 -13.59
N LYS A 34 -5.20 31.14 -13.82
CA LYS A 34 -6.31 31.68 -13.01
C LYS A 34 -7.09 30.50 -12.43
N HIS A 35 -7.42 30.59 -11.14
CA HIS A 35 -8.20 29.57 -10.45
C HIS A 35 -9.61 30.11 -10.25
N GLY A 36 -10.61 29.32 -10.62
CA GLY A 36 -12.02 29.68 -10.50
C GLY A 36 -12.89 28.44 -10.68
N THR A 37 -14.15 28.53 -10.29
CA THR A 37 -15.13 27.45 -10.46
C THR A 37 -16.01 27.74 -11.67
N VAL A 38 -16.19 26.76 -12.55
CA VAL A 38 -17.12 26.82 -13.68
C VAL A 38 -18.29 25.88 -13.36
N SER A 39 -19.49 26.43 -13.22
CA SER A 39 -20.73 25.64 -13.09
C SER A 39 -21.44 25.58 -14.43
N VAL A 40 -21.71 24.38 -14.91
CA VAL A 40 -22.49 24.15 -16.14
C VAL A 40 -23.71 23.33 -15.76
N THR A 41 -24.91 23.83 -16.09
CA THR A 41 -26.19 23.16 -15.82
C THR A 41 -26.95 23.01 -17.13
N SER A 42 -27.35 21.78 -17.46
CA SER A 42 -28.26 21.49 -18.58
C SER A 42 -29.60 21.01 -18.01
N THR A 43 -30.71 21.53 -18.53
CA THR A 43 -32.07 21.23 -18.04
C THR A 43 -32.95 20.52 -19.07
N GLY A 44 -32.38 19.94 -20.13
CA GLY A 44 -33.18 19.30 -21.18
C GLY A 44 -32.46 18.38 -22.15
N GLU A 45 -31.15 18.54 -22.35
CA GLU A 45 -30.35 17.74 -23.30
C GLU A 45 -29.02 17.31 -22.67
N ASP A 46 -28.34 16.34 -23.28
CA ASP A 46 -27.01 15.91 -22.86
C ASP A 46 -25.99 17.05 -22.97
N LEU A 47 -25.24 17.29 -21.89
CA LEU A 47 -24.12 18.23 -21.90
C LEU A 47 -22.88 17.57 -22.51
N VAL A 48 -22.55 17.91 -23.75
CA VAL A 48 -21.33 17.43 -24.42
C VAL A 48 -20.20 18.45 -24.25
N ILE A 49 -19.17 18.07 -23.48
CA ILE A 49 -17.91 18.83 -23.38
C ILE A 49 -16.89 18.17 -24.31
N ALA A 50 -16.59 18.80 -25.44
CA ALA A 50 -15.63 18.30 -26.43
C ALA A 50 -14.30 19.08 -26.38
N GLY A 51 -13.19 18.38 -26.60
CA GLY A 51 -11.85 18.97 -26.64
C GLY A 51 -10.79 17.95 -27.06
N SER A 52 -9.57 18.43 -27.32
CA SER A 52 -8.42 17.52 -27.53
C SER A 52 -8.18 16.69 -26.26
N ALA A 53 -7.84 15.40 -26.43
CA ALA A 53 -7.59 14.48 -25.30
C ALA A 53 -6.57 15.03 -24.30
N GLY A 54 -5.54 15.74 -24.77
CA GLY A 54 -4.55 16.40 -23.91
C GLY A 54 -5.10 17.62 -23.17
N GLY A 55 -6.07 18.32 -23.74
CA GLY A 55 -6.71 19.49 -23.09
C GLY A 55 -7.74 19.09 -22.03
N LEU A 56 -8.49 18.00 -22.27
CA LEU A 56 -9.48 17.48 -21.32
C LEU A 56 -8.81 16.88 -20.07
N THR A 57 -7.77 16.06 -20.29
CA THR A 57 -6.99 15.46 -19.19
C THR A 57 -6.24 16.50 -18.35
N ALA A 58 -5.66 17.53 -18.98
CA ALA A 58 -5.03 18.64 -18.27
C ALA A 58 -6.02 19.47 -17.44
N SER A 59 -7.30 19.48 -17.82
CA SER A 59 -8.38 20.15 -17.08
C SER A 59 -8.98 19.28 -15.97
N GLY A 60 -8.47 18.07 -15.75
CA GLY A 60 -9.03 17.11 -14.80
C GLY A 60 -10.36 16.48 -15.24
N LEU A 61 -10.82 16.80 -16.46
CA LEU A 61 -11.97 16.18 -17.10
C LEU A 61 -11.48 14.92 -17.80
N THR A 62 -11.40 13.82 -17.06
CA THR A 62 -11.25 12.49 -17.68
C THR A 62 -12.46 12.29 -18.59
N ALA A 63 -12.25 11.88 -19.84
CA ALA A 63 -13.32 11.64 -20.81
C ALA A 63 -14.48 10.95 -20.11
N ALA A 64 -15.66 11.57 -20.16
CA ALA A 64 -16.84 11.10 -19.47
C ALA A 64 -16.93 9.59 -19.66
N THR A 65 -16.86 8.84 -18.55
CA THR A 65 -17.54 7.55 -18.51
C THR A 65 -18.94 7.89 -18.98
N THR A 66 -19.30 7.47 -20.19
CA THR A 66 -20.68 7.52 -20.65
C THR A 66 -21.45 6.67 -19.66
N THR A 67 -21.92 7.30 -18.58
CA THR A 67 -23.07 6.81 -17.84
C THR A 67 -24.23 7.01 -18.79
N ALA A 68 -24.31 6.12 -19.77
CA ALA A 68 -25.50 5.91 -20.52
C ALA A 68 -26.51 5.38 -19.50
N THR A 69 -27.28 6.30 -18.94
CA THR A 69 -28.56 5.98 -18.31
C THR A 69 -29.28 5.06 -19.29
N GLY A 70 -29.61 3.84 -18.84
CA GLY A 70 -29.91 2.65 -19.67
C GLY A 70 -31.13 2.71 -20.61
N ASN A 71 -31.51 3.90 -21.08
CA ASN A 71 -32.62 4.14 -22.00
C ASN A 71 -32.17 4.56 -23.42
N THR A 72 -30.87 4.79 -23.68
CA THR A 72 -30.36 5.22 -25.01
C THR A 72 -29.47 4.18 -25.71
N LEU A 73 -29.11 3.09 -25.03
CA LEU A 73 -28.31 2.00 -25.58
C LEU A 73 -29.23 0.89 -26.12
N THR A 74 -29.70 1.05 -27.36
CA THR A 74 -30.54 0.02 -28.02
C THR A 74 -29.79 -0.62 -29.18
N VAL A 75 -30.10 -1.89 -29.47
CA VAL A 75 -29.56 -2.61 -30.65
C VAL A 75 -30.48 -2.44 -31.86
N GLU A 76 -31.56 -1.68 -31.72
CA GLU A 76 -32.60 -1.52 -32.75
C GLU A 76 -32.10 -0.72 -33.97
N THR A 77 -31.07 0.11 -33.77
CA THR A 77 -30.42 0.87 -34.85
C THR A 77 -28.94 0.55 -34.94
N VAL A 78 -28.37 0.65 -36.14
CA VAL A 78 -26.93 0.47 -36.38
C VAL A 78 -26.11 1.46 -35.52
N ALA A 79 -26.58 2.70 -35.38
CA ALA A 79 -25.91 3.71 -34.57
C ALA A 79 -25.93 3.35 -33.06
N GLY A 80 -27.08 2.92 -32.54
CA GLY A 80 -27.22 2.49 -31.14
C GLY A 80 -26.39 1.24 -30.83
N ALA A 81 -26.33 0.28 -31.75
CA ALA A 81 -25.49 -0.91 -31.61
C ALA A 81 -23.99 -0.56 -31.54
N ASN A 82 -23.50 0.38 -32.38
CA ASN A 82 -22.11 0.83 -32.33
C ASN A 82 -21.78 1.59 -31.03
N ALA A 83 -22.73 2.41 -30.54
CA ALA A 83 -22.58 3.09 -29.24
C ALA A 83 -22.54 2.08 -28.08
N LEU A 84 -23.35 1.02 -28.15
CA LEU A 84 -23.36 -0.06 -27.16
C LEU A 84 -22.06 -0.84 -27.12
N VAL A 85 -21.51 -1.22 -28.28
CA VAL A 85 -20.19 -1.88 -28.35
C VAL A 85 -19.13 -1.01 -27.68
N THR A 86 -19.10 0.29 -28.00
CA THR A 86 -18.14 1.23 -27.39
C THR A 86 -18.29 1.33 -25.87
N ALA A 87 -19.53 1.38 -25.37
CA ALA A 87 -19.79 1.43 -23.93
C ALA A 87 -19.37 0.13 -23.22
N ILE A 88 -19.64 -1.02 -23.82
CA ILE A 88 -19.21 -2.33 -23.31
C ILE A 88 -17.68 -2.43 -23.30
N ASP A 89 -17.00 -2.03 -24.37
CA ASP A 89 -15.53 -2.05 -24.43
C ASP A 89 -14.92 -1.17 -23.34
N SER A 90 -15.48 0.02 -23.10
CA SER A 90 -15.07 0.87 -21.99
C SER A 90 -15.28 0.20 -20.63
N ALA A 91 -16.45 -0.42 -20.40
CA ALA A 91 -16.73 -1.14 -19.17
C ALA A 91 -15.80 -2.34 -18.97
N LEU A 92 -15.51 -3.09 -20.03
CA LEU A 92 -14.56 -4.20 -20.02
C LEU A 92 -13.14 -3.71 -19.70
N ASN A 93 -12.72 -2.57 -20.24
CA ASN A 93 -11.43 -1.97 -19.91
C ASN A 93 -11.31 -1.62 -18.42
N VAL A 94 -12.37 -1.08 -17.81
CA VAL A 94 -12.40 -0.80 -16.37
C VAL A 94 -12.30 -2.09 -15.55
N VAL A 95 -13.10 -3.10 -15.88
CA VAL A 95 -13.07 -4.40 -15.20
C VAL A 95 -11.70 -5.08 -15.36
N ASN A 96 -11.12 -5.04 -16.55
CA ASN A 96 -9.80 -5.61 -16.82
C ASN A 96 -8.71 -4.85 -16.06
N GLY A 97 -8.80 -3.53 -15.95
CA GLY A 97 -7.89 -2.72 -15.13
C GLY A 97 -7.97 -3.09 -13.64
N ALA A 98 -9.17 -3.29 -13.11
CA ALA A 98 -9.38 -3.77 -11.74
C ALA A 98 -8.79 -5.18 -11.54
N ARG A 99 -9.03 -6.11 -12.47
CA ARG A 99 -8.46 -7.48 -12.43
C ARG A 99 -6.94 -7.48 -12.51
N ALA A 100 -6.35 -6.64 -13.36
CA ALA A 100 -4.90 -6.48 -13.46
C ALA A 100 -4.29 -5.98 -12.15
N THR A 101 -4.95 -4.99 -11.51
CA THR A 101 -4.53 -4.47 -10.20
C THR A 101 -4.60 -5.54 -9.12
N LEU A 102 -5.69 -6.31 -9.06
CA LEU A 102 -5.82 -7.43 -8.13
C LEU A 102 -4.77 -8.53 -8.38
N GLY A 103 -4.43 -8.81 -9.64
CA GLY A 103 -3.36 -9.75 -9.98
C GLY A 103 -1.98 -9.27 -9.53
N ALA A 104 -1.68 -7.97 -9.71
CA ALA A 104 -0.46 -7.37 -9.21
C ALA A 104 -0.35 -7.45 -7.68
N ILE A 105 -1.46 -7.18 -6.98
CA ILE A 105 -1.53 -7.30 -5.52
C ILE A 105 -1.32 -8.75 -5.06
N GLN A 106 -1.92 -9.74 -5.74
CA GLN A 106 -1.71 -11.16 -5.44
C GLN A 106 -0.23 -11.56 -5.60
N ASN A 107 0.44 -11.16 -6.70
CA ASN A 107 1.86 -11.40 -6.89
C ASN A 107 2.72 -10.78 -5.76
N ARG A 108 2.36 -9.57 -5.31
CA ARG A 108 3.04 -8.93 -4.19
C ARG A 108 2.81 -9.69 -2.89
N PHE A 109 1.59 -10.15 -2.62
CA PHE A 109 1.29 -10.96 -1.44
C PHE A 109 2.09 -12.26 -1.44
N GLU A 110 2.15 -12.97 -2.56
CA GLU A 110 2.92 -14.22 -2.67
C GLU A 110 4.42 -14.00 -2.40
N SER A 111 4.99 -12.92 -2.95
CA SER A 111 6.39 -12.54 -2.72
C SER A 111 6.65 -12.19 -1.25
N VAL A 112 5.74 -11.44 -0.62
CA VAL A 112 5.84 -11.07 0.80
C VAL A 112 5.73 -12.31 1.69
N VAL A 113 4.79 -13.21 1.41
CA VAL A 113 4.62 -14.47 2.16
C VAL A 113 5.89 -15.31 2.09
N THR A 114 6.44 -15.50 0.89
CA THR A 114 7.69 -16.25 0.70
C THR A 114 8.84 -15.62 1.49
N SER A 115 8.99 -14.28 1.43
CA SER A 115 10.02 -13.56 2.18
C SER A 115 9.85 -13.72 3.71
N LEU A 116 8.61 -13.63 4.21
CA LEU A 116 8.29 -13.83 5.63
C LEU A 116 8.59 -15.27 6.09
N GLN A 117 8.29 -16.27 5.26
CA GLN A 117 8.59 -17.67 5.58
C GLN A 117 10.10 -17.89 5.73
N THR A 118 10.92 -17.39 4.79
CA THR A 118 12.38 -17.47 4.89
C THR A 118 12.92 -16.74 6.13
N SER A 119 12.36 -15.57 6.45
CA SER A 119 12.74 -14.82 7.65
C SER A 119 12.37 -15.57 8.94
N SER A 120 11.18 -16.18 8.99
CA SER A 120 10.72 -17.00 10.10
C SER A 120 11.60 -18.23 10.32
N GLU A 121 11.96 -18.93 9.24
CA GLU A 121 12.87 -20.07 9.28
C GLU A 121 14.26 -19.66 9.79
N SER A 122 14.81 -18.56 9.27
CA SER A 122 16.10 -18.02 9.70
C SER A 122 16.09 -17.62 11.18
N LEU A 123 15.01 -17.00 11.66
CA LEU A 123 14.85 -16.60 13.06
C LEU A 123 14.69 -17.82 13.97
N SER A 124 13.92 -18.82 13.55
CA SER A 124 13.78 -20.09 14.26
C SER A 124 15.11 -20.81 14.40
N ALA A 125 15.89 -20.90 13.31
CA ALA A 125 17.22 -21.49 13.31
C ALA A 125 18.20 -20.73 14.21
N ALA A 126 18.17 -19.39 14.18
CA ALA A 126 18.98 -18.55 15.08
C ALA A 126 18.61 -18.78 16.55
N ARG A 127 17.30 -18.84 16.86
CA ARG A 127 16.81 -19.11 18.22
C ARG A 127 17.20 -20.50 18.70
N SER A 128 17.07 -21.53 17.87
CA SER A 128 17.49 -22.90 18.19
C SER A 128 18.97 -22.93 18.51
N ARG A 129 19.83 -22.27 17.71
CA ARG A 129 21.26 -22.17 18.02
C ARG A 129 21.53 -21.51 19.36
N ILE A 130 20.87 -20.40 19.67
CA ILE A 130 21.05 -19.73 20.97
C ILE A 130 20.65 -20.68 22.11
N GLN A 131 19.46 -21.28 22.02
CA GLN A 131 18.94 -22.18 23.05
C GLN A 131 19.80 -23.43 23.23
N ASP A 132 20.24 -24.08 22.15
CA ASP A 132 21.10 -25.26 22.21
C ASP A 132 22.47 -24.93 22.78
N THR A 133 23.03 -23.74 22.47
CA THR A 133 24.32 -23.31 23.00
C THR A 133 24.23 -22.98 24.49
N ASP A 134 23.14 -22.32 24.92
CA ASP A 134 22.88 -22.03 26.33
C ASP A 134 22.70 -23.32 27.15
N PHE A 135 21.94 -24.28 26.61
CA PHE A 135 21.74 -25.58 27.25
C PHE A 135 23.04 -26.38 27.37
N ALA A 136 23.87 -26.37 26.32
CA ALA A 136 25.19 -27.00 26.34
C ALA A 136 26.11 -26.36 27.40
N ALA A 137 26.10 -25.02 27.52
CA ALA A 137 26.88 -24.29 28.51
C ALA A 137 26.41 -24.60 29.95
N GLU A 138 25.10 -24.60 30.21
CA GLU A 138 24.55 -24.92 31.53
C GLU A 138 24.82 -26.38 31.91
N THR A 139 24.66 -27.31 30.97
CA THR A 139 25.00 -28.73 31.19
C THR A 139 26.48 -28.92 31.50
N ALA A 140 27.38 -28.20 30.80
CA ALA A 140 28.81 -28.23 31.08
C ALA A 140 29.13 -27.66 32.47
N GLN A 141 28.47 -26.57 32.89
CA GLN A 141 28.64 -26.01 34.23
C GLN A 141 28.11 -26.94 35.32
N LEU A 142 26.94 -27.55 35.12
CA LEU A 142 26.38 -28.55 36.03
C LEU A 142 27.34 -29.75 36.17
N THR A 143 27.85 -30.26 35.05
CA THR A 143 28.79 -31.38 35.04
C THR A 143 30.09 -31.01 35.76
N LYS A 144 30.64 -29.82 35.51
CA LYS A 144 31.82 -29.30 36.21
C LYS A 144 31.58 -29.19 37.72
N ALA A 145 30.41 -28.69 38.14
CA ALA A 145 30.04 -28.58 39.54
C ALA A 145 29.94 -29.97 40.22
N GLN A 146 29.32 -30.94 39.55
CA GLN A 146 29.24 -32.33 40.03
C GLN A 146 30.62 -32.99 40.15
N ILE A 147 31.49 -32.82 39.15
CA ILE A 147 32.87 -33.34 39.20
C ILE A 147 33.65 -32.68 40.35
N LEU A 148 33.53 -31.37 40.55
CA LEU A 148 34.19 -30.68 41.66
C LEU A 148 33.67 -31.16 43.02
N GLN A 149 32.38 -31.44 43.15
CA GLN A 149 31.81 -32.01 44.38
C GLN A 149 32.35 -33.42 44.65
N GLN A 150 32.40 -34.29 43.64
CA GLN A 150 32.97 -35.64 43.77
C GLN A 150 34.48 -35.60 44.07
N ALA A 151 35.23 -34.75 43.38
CA ALA A 151 36.66 -34.55 43.63
C ALA A 151 36.93 -33.94 45.00
N GLY A 152 36.09 -33.01 45.47
CA GLY A 152 36.16 -32.44 46.82
C GLY A 152 35.96 -33.50 47.90
N MET A 153 34.98 -34.39 47.74
CA MET A 153 34.78 -35.53 48.66
C MET A 153 35.96 -36.50 48.65
N ALA A 154 36.48 -36.85 47.46
CA ALA A 154 37.64 -37.73 47.33
C ALA A 154 38.92 -37.10 47.92
N MET A 155 39.13 -35.80 47.71
CA MET A 155 40.25 -35.06 48.29
C MET A 155 40.13 -34.94 49.81
N MET A 156 38.93 -34.73 50.35
CA MET A 156 38.72 -34.76 51.81
C MET A 156 38.95 -36.16 52.39
N ALA A 157 38.52 -37.21 51.69
CA ALA A 157 38.80 -38.58 52.11
C ALA A 157 40.32 -38.87 52.11
N GLN A 158 41.04 -38.45 51.07
CA GLN A 158 42.49 -38.59 50.98
C GLN A 158 43.22 -37.77 52.04
N ALA A 159 42.80 -36.52 52.28
CA ALA A 159 43.36 -35.63 53.28
C ALA A 159 43.11 -36.11 54.72
N ASN A 160 42.01 -36.85 54.97
CA ASN A 160 41.74 -37.47 56.28
C ASN A 160 42.52 -38.78 56.49
N GLN A 161 42.94 -39.48 55.43
CA GLN A 161 43.74 -40.70 55.54
C GLN A 161 45.25 -40.43 55.62
N LEU A 162 45.73 -39.31 55.05
CA LEU A 162 47.14 -38.94 55.06
C LEU A 162 47.75 -38.79 56.48
N PRO A 163 47.07 -38.21 57.49
CA PRO A 163 47.59 -38.10 58.85
C PRO A 163 47.75 -39.45 59.56
N GLN A 164 46.90 -40.43 59.25
CA GLN A 164 46.97 -41.77 59.86
C GLN A 164 48.20 -42.55 59.37
N GLY A 165 48.59 -42.38 58.11
CA GLY A 165 49.84 -42.96 57.57
C GLY A 165 51.09 -42.38 58.21
N VAL A 166 51.09 -41.09 58.55
CA VAL A 166 52.24 -40.42 59.22
C VAL A 166 52.32 -40.81 60.70
N LEU A 167 51.19 -40.96 61.39
CA LEU A 167 51.17 -41.45 62.77
C LEU A 167 51.63 -42.92 62.89
N SER A 168 51.45 -43.73 61.85
CA SER A 168 52.04 -45.09 61.77
C SER A 168 53.57 -45.06 61.66
N LEU A 169 54.17 -44.01 61.11
CA LEU A 169 55.62 -43.86 60.95
C LEU A 169 56.30 -43.21 62.16
N LEU A 170 55.54 -42.49 63.00
CA LEU A 170 56.03 -41.92 64.26
C LEU A 170 55.95 -42.90 65.45
N GLN A 171 55.28 -44.04 65.28
CA GLN A 171 55.16 -45.11 66.29
C GLN A 171 56.10 -46.31 66.01
N GLN A 172 56.93 -46.23 64.96
CA GLN A 172 58.03 -47.15 64.68
C GLN A 172 59.37 -46.44 64.90
#